data_AF-A0A660PAL0-F1
#
_entry.id   AF-A0A660PAL0-F1
#
_cell.length_a   1.000
_cell.length_b   1.000
_cell.length_c   1.000
_cell.angle_alpha   90.00
_cell.angle_beta   90.00
_cell.angle_gamma   90.00
#
_symmetry.space_group_name_H-M   'P 1'
#
loop_
_entity.id
_entity.type
_entity.pdbx_description
1 polymer ?
#
loop_
_entity_poly.entity_id
_entity_poly.type
_entity_poly.pdbx_seq_one_letter_code
_entity_poly.pdbx_strand_id
1 'polypeptide(L)'
;MGETVLELKLKIREDIKNHKEEETKKYKNSSLISQMVKINKIPVPQAILDDYLNKIVEDYKKQEKEFNEEEIRNQYRAVGESTFQWNMIYHHLANEEKIEVLPSDTENLIMKLAENYKMTPEQAKDALQKSGKISDIRESILEEKILDFLSSKAKVIEKKK
;
A
#
# COMPACT_ATOMS: atom_id res chain seq x y z
N MET A 1 -33.13 11.85 -20.52
CA MET A 1 -33.12 10.38 -20.73
C MET A 1 -32.66 9.79 -19.42
N GLY A 2 -33.60 9.23 -18.65
CA GLY A 2 -33.35 8.78 -17.27
C GLY A 2 -32.77 7.37 -17.28
N GLU A 3 -31.72 7.15 -16.50
CA GLU A 3 -31.16 5.83 -16.24
C GLU A 3 -32.28 4.89 -15.75
N THR A 4 -32.49 3.76 -16.43
CA THR A 4 -33.56 2.83 -16.05
C THR A 4 -33.23 2.14 -14.72
N VAL A 5 -34.26 1.74 -13.97
CA VAL A 5 -34.12 1.01 -12.69
C VAL A 5 -33.24 -0.25 -12.82
N LEU A 6 -33.18 -0.85 -14.02
CA LEU A 6 -32.31 -1.97 -14.34
C LEU A 6 -30.82 -1.57 -14.41
N GLU A 7 -30.49 -0.46 -15.07
CA GLU A 7 -29.11 0.07 -15.13
C GLU A 7 -28.60 0.45 -13.74
N LEU A 8 -29.44 1.06 -12.90
CA LEU A 8 -29.08 1.38 -11.51
C LEU A 8 -28.81 0.12 -10.68
N LYS A 9 -29.66 -0.92 -10.81
CA LYS A 9 -29.43 -2.20 -10.12
C LYS A 9 -28.16 -2.91 -10.59
N LEU A 10 -27.84 -2.84 -11.89
CA LEU A 10 -26.62 -3.40 -12.44
C LEU A 10 -25.37 -2.66 -11.94
N LYS A 11 -25.38 -1.32 -11.98
CA LYS A 11 -24.30 -0.50 -11.41
C LYS A 11 -24.08 -0.79 -9.94
N ILE A 12 -25.14 -0.85 -9.13
CA ILE A 12 -25.02 -1.16 -7.69
C ILE A 12 -24.43 -2.57 -7.47
N ARG A 13 -24.84 -3.56 -8.26
CA ARG A 13 -24.26 -4.92 -8.15
C ARG A 13 -22.79 -4.95 -8.52
N GLU A 14 -22.40 -4.25 -9.58
CA GLU A 14 -21.02 -4.16 -10.03
C GLU A 14 -20.16 -3.44 -9.00
N ASP A 15 -20.65 -2.33 -8.44
CA ASP A 15 -19.98 -1.57 -7.39
C ASP A 15 -19.76 -2.40 -6.11
N ILE A 16 -20.80 -3.10 -5.64
CA ILE A 16 -20.70 -4.02 -4.50
C ILE A 16 -19.69 -5.15 -4.79
N LYS A 17 -19.66 -5.66 -6.02
CA LYS A 17 -18.74 -6.73 -6.40
C LYS A 17 -17.30 -6.23 -6.39
N ASN A 18 -17.03 -5.10 -7.03
CA ASN A 18 -15.71 -4.46 -7.04
C ASN A 18 -15.22 -4.16 -5.62
N HIS A 19 -16.09 -3.62 -4.76
CA HIS A 19 -15.76 -3.34 -3.38
C HIS A 19 -15.34 -4.59 -2.62
N LYS A 20 -16.12 -5.68 -2.75
CA LYS A 20 -15.78 -6.97 -2.13
C LYS A 20 -14.49 -7.57 -2.65
N GLU A 21 -14.22 -7.45 -3.95
CA GLU A 21 -12.98 -7.94 -4.56
C GLU A 21 -11.77 -7.16 -4.02
N GLU A 22 -11.87 -5.84 -3.92
CA GLU A 22 -10.85 -4.99 -3.32
C GLU A 22 -10.62 -5.30 -1.83
N GLU A 23 -11.68 -5.44 -1.03
CA GLU A 23 -11.58 -5.80 0.38
C GLU A 23 -10.89 -7.16 0.54
N THR A 24 -11.26 -8.13 -0.29
CA THR A 24 -10.65 -9.47 -0.29
C THR A 24 -9.18 -9.41 -0.66
N LYS A 25 -8.81 -8.63 -1.69
CA LYS A 25 -7.41 -8.42 -2.10
C LYS A 25 -6.62 -7.77 -0.97
N LYS A 26 -7.14 -6.71 -0.35
CA LYS A 26 -6.50 -6.01 0.78
C LYS A 26 -6.29 -6.94 1.98
N TYR A 27 -7.29 -7.74 2.32
CA TYR A 27 -7.19 -8.72 3.42
C TYR A 27 -6.14 -9.79 3.12
N LYS A 28 -6.13 -10.35 1.90
CA LYS A 28 -5.12 -11.32 1.47
C LYS A 28 -3.71 -10.74 1.55
N ASN A 29 -3.52 -9.54 1.02
CA ASN A 29 -2.22 -8.85 1.04
C ASN A 29 -1.76 -8.59 2.48
N SER A 30 -2.63 -8.04 3.34
CA SER A 30 -2.31 -7.79 4.74
C SER A 30 -1.97 -9.08 5.50
N SER A 31 -2.70 -10.17 5.23
CA SER A 31 -2.40 -11.48 5.82
C SER A 31 -1.05 -12.02 5.33
N LEU A 32 -0.72 -11.89 4.04
CA LEU A 32 0.57 -12.30 3.49
C LEU A 32 1.72 -11.52 4.15
N ILE A 33 1.60 -10.19 4.22
CA ILE A 33 2.60 -9.32 4.87
C ILE A 33 2.79 -9.76 6.33
N SER A 34 1.70 -9.92 7.08
CA SER A 34 1.77 -10.33 8.48
C SER A 34 2.44 -11.70 8.66
N GLN A 35 2.18 -12.65 7.77
CA GLN A 35 2.84 -13.96 7.81
C GLN A 35 4.33 -13.86 7.48
N MET A 36 4.69 -13.10 6.44
CA MET A 36 6.09 -12.92 6.03
C MET A 36 6.91 -12.28 7.15
N VAL A 37 6.37 -11.26 7.80
CA VAL A 37 6.98 -10.60 8.95
C VAL A 37 7.08 -11.53 10.17
N LYS A 38 6.07 -12.37 10.42
CA LYS A 38 6.11 -13.35 11.53
C LYS A 38 7.15 -14.45 11.33
N ILE A 39 7.32 -14.92 10.10
CA ILE A 39 8.28 -15.96 9.74
C ILE A 39 9.71 -15.37 9.78
N ASN A 40 9.88 -14.16 9.26
CA ASN A 40 11.16 -13.49 9.15
C ASN A 40 11.28 -12.39 10.20
N LYS A 41 11.75 -12.74 11.40
CA LYS A 41 12.01 -11.79 12.48
C LYS A 41 13.30 -11.01 12.22
N ILE A 42 13.26 -10.09 11.27
CA ILE A 42 14.40 -9.21 10.96
C ILE A 42 14.44 -8.11 12.03
N PRO A 43 15.56 -7.92 12.74
CA PRO A 43 15.68 -6.85 13.72
C PRO A 43 15.74 -5.50 13.00
N VAL A 44 14.78 -4.62 13.29
CA VAL A 44 14.77 -3.24 12.77
C VAL A 44 15.69 -2.39 13.64
N PRO A 45 16.61 -1.60 13.05
CA PRO A 45 17.44 -0.68 13.80
C PRO A 45 16.59 0.33 14.60
N GLN A 46 16.85 0.43 15.92
CA GLN A 46 16.12 1.33 16.82
C GLN A 46 16.17 2.79 16.35
N ALA A 47 17.28 3.22 15.74
CA ALA A 47 17.42 4.58 15.23
C ALA A 47 16.39 4.92 14.13
N ILE A 48 16.07 3.97 13.24
CA ILE A 48 15.08 4.15 12.17
C ILE A 48 13.67 4.19 12.76
N LEU A 49 13.41 3.29 13.70
CA LEU A 49 12.13 3.24 14.41
C LEU A 49 11.88 4.53 15.20
N ASP A 50 12.90 5.07 15.88
CA ASP A 50 12.77 6.31 16.65
C ASP A 50 12.53 7.52 15.74
N ASP A 51 13.23 7.63 14.60
CA ASP A 51 12.96 8.67 13.59
C ASP A 51 11.50 8.64 13.10
N TYR A 52 10.99 7.44 12.79
CA TYR A 52 9.60 7.25 12.40
C TYR A 52 8.61 7.69 13.48
N LEU A 53 8.84 7.27 14.72
CA LEU A 53 7.99 7.65 15.85
C LEU A 53 8.05 9.16 16.12
N ASN A 54 9.22 9.77 16.02
CA ASN A 54 9.38 11.22 16.15
C ASN A 54 8.58 11.97 15.09
N LYS A 55 8.62 11.54 13.83
CA LYS A 55 7.82 12.14 12.75
C LYS A 55 6.32 12.05 13.01
N ILE A 56 5.83 10.91 13.52
CA ILE A 56 4.43 10.75 13.90
C ILE A 56 4.08 11.74 15.01
N VAL A 57 4.87 11.77 16.07
CA VAL A 57 4.65 12.68 17.20
C VAL A 57 4.65 14.14 16.73
N GLU A 58 5.56 14.53 15.84
CA GLU A 58 5.60 15.87 15.25
C GLU A 58 4.34 16.20 14.42
N ASP A 59 3.81 15.24 13.66
CA ASP A 59 2.55 15.44 12.92
C ASP A 59 1.38 15.68 13.88
N TYR A 60 1.29 14.89 14.95
CA TYR A 60 0.28 15.08 15.99
C TYR A 60 0.44 16.41 16.74
N LYS A 61 1.67 16.88 16.97
CA LYS A 61 1.96 18.23 17.51
C LYS A 61 1.45 19.32 16.57
N LYS A 62 1.65 19.18 15.26
CA LYS A 62 1.16 20.15 14.26
C LYS A 62 -0.35 20.18 14.13
N GLN A 63 -1.03 19.08 14.45
CA GLN A 63 -2.50 19.00 14.44
C GLN A 63 -3.16 19.55 15.72
N GLU A 64 -2.38 20.09 16.68
CA GLU A 64 -2.86 20.70 17.94
C GLU A 64 -3.85 19.82 18.73
N LYS A 65 -3.72 18.50 18.63
CA LYS A 65 -4.51 17.56 19.44
C LYS A 65 -3.83 17.35 20.78
N GLU A 66 -4.59 17.25 21.87
CA GLU A 66 -4.08 16.63 23.09
C GLU A 66 -3.77 15.16 22.80
N PHE A 67 -2.50 14.77 22.92
CA PHE A 67 -2.07 13.38 22.75
C PHE A 67 -1.06 13.03 23.83
N ASN A 68 -1.06 11.76 24.22
CA ASN A 68 -0.03 11.21 25.10
C ASN A 68 1.10 10.62 24.25
N GLU A 69 2.28 11.23 24.30
CA GLU A 69 3.43 10.82 23.49
C GLU A 69 3.81 9.35 23.72
N GLU A 70 3.79 8.87 24.96
CA GLU A 70 4.13 7.48 25.28
C GLU A 70 3.11 6.49 24.72
N GLU A 71 1.83 6.86 24.72
CA GLU A 71 0.77 6.01 24.16
C GLU A 71 0.91 5.90 22.64
N ILE A 72 1.11 7.04 21.96
CA ILE A 72 1.35 7.09 20.51
C ILE A 72 2.60 6.28 20.17
N ARG A 73 3.72 6.51 20.87
CA ARG A 73 4.96 5.76 20.62
C ARG A 73 4.75 4.25 20.76
N ASN A 74 4.04 3.78 21.80
CA ASN A 74 3.80 2.35 21.99
C ASN A 74 2.84 1.76 20.94
N GLN A 75 1.78 2.47 20.58
CA GLN A 75 0.83 2.02 19.55
C GLN A 75 1.49 1.92 18.17
N TYR A 76 2.25 2.93 17.77
CA TYR A 76 2.89 3.00 16.46
C TYR A 76 4.21 2.24 16.38
N ARG A 77 4.83 1.88 17.51
CA ARG A 77 6.08 1.10 17.54
C ARG A 77 5.89 -0.26 16.85
N ALA A 78 4.91 -1.06 17.26
CA ALA A 78 4.68 -2.38 16.69
C ALA A 78 4.31 -2.31 15.19
N VAL A 79 3.57 -1.27 14.80
CA VAL A 79 3.20 -1.01 13.41
C VAL A 79 4.42 -0.61 12.59
N GLY A 80 5.24 0.30 13.10
CA GLY A 80 6.48 0.75 12.49
C GLY A 80 7.46 -0.40 12.31
N GLU A 81 7.69 -1.20 13.36
CA GLU A 81 8.53 -2.40 13.29
C GLU A 81 8.06 -3.36 12.18
N SER A 82 6.76 -3.68 12.15
CA SER A 82 6.21 -4.55 11.11
C SER A 82 6.36 -3.96 9.71
N THR A 83 6.20 -2.64 9.57
CA THR A 83 6.32 -1.92 8.30
C THR A 83 7.75 -1.93 7.79
N PHE A 84 8.73 -1.63 8.65
CA PHE A 84 10.15 -1.67 8.28
C PHE A 84 10.63 -3.09 8.01
N GLN A 85 10.16 -4.07 8.78
CA GLN A 85 10.44 -5.49 8.49
C GLN A 85 9.93 -5.87 7.12
N TRP A 86 8.68 -5.52 6.81
CA TRP A 86 8.10 -5.77 5.50
C TRP A 86 8.90 -5.10 4.38
N ASN A 87 9.27 -3.83 4.59
CA ASN A 87 10.09 -3.06 3.65
C ASN A 87 11.39 -3.79 3.30
N MET A 88 12.14 -4.21 4.33
CA MET A 88 13.37 -4.97 4.14
C MET A 88 13.13 -6.30 3.41
N ILE A 89 12.06 -7.02 3.76
CA ILE A 89 11.73 -8.32 3.16
C ILE A 89 11.42 -8.18 1.67
N TYR A 90 10.52 -7.27 1.29
CA TYR A 90 10.14 -7.14 -0.12
C TYR A 90 11.28 -6.59 -0.97
N HIS A 91 12.12 -5.69 -0.43
CA HIS A 91 13.32 -5.22 -1.14
C HIS A 91 14.33 -6.35 -1.34
N HIS A 92 14.50 -7.23 -0.35
CA HIS A 92 15.36 -8.39 -0.50
C HIS A 92 14.84 -9.32 -1.60
N LEU A 93 13.55 -9.67 -1.54
CA LEU A 93 12.88 -10.49 -2.57
C LEU A 93 12.98 -9.88 -3.97
N ALA A 94 12.82 -8.56 -4.08
CA ALA A 94 12.95 -7.85 -5.34
C ALA A 94 14.36 -8.00 -5.93
N ASN A 95 15.40 -7.91 -5.10
CA ASN A 95 16.77 -8.13 -5.55
C ASN A 95 17.05 -9.59 -5.90
N GLU A 96 16.57 -10.55 -5.11
CA GLU A 96 16.77 -11.98 -5.35
C GLU A 96 16.09 -12.44 -6.66
N GLU A 97 14.83 -12.06 -6.87
CA GLU A 97 14.06 -12.45 -8.05
C GLU A 97 14.24 -11.48 -9.24
N LYS A 98 15.10 -10.45 -9.07
CA LYS A 98 15.38 -9.40 -10.09
C LYS A 98 14.11 -8.69 -10.58
N ILE A 99 13.21 -8.39 -9.64
CA ILE A 99 11.99 -7.63 -9.90
C ILE A 99 12.33 -6.15 -9.76
N GLU A 100 12.24 -5.42 -10.87
CA GLU A 100 12.54 -4.00 -10.93
C GLU A 100 11.33 -3.20 -11.44
N VAL A 101 11.29 -1.91 -11.08
CA VAL A 101 10.29 -0.97 -11.60
C VAL A 101 10.81 -0.37 -12.89
N LEU A 102 10.18 -0.72 -14.00
CA LEU A 102 10.53 -0.18 -15.30
C LEU A 102 9.88 1.20 -15.50
N PRO A 103 10.42 2.05 -16.39
CA PRO A 103 9.79 3.30 -16.77
C PRO A 103 8.33 3.09 -17.23
N SER A 104 8.10 2.03 -18.01
CA SER A 104 6.78 1.68 -18.51
C SER A 104 5.77 1.30 -17.41
N ASP A 105 6.21 0.77 -16.27
CA ASP A 105 5.31 0.52 -15.13
C ASP A 105 4.83 1.84 -14.52
N THR A 106 5.74 2.82 -14.43
CA THR A 106 5.42 4.14 -13.90
C THR A 106 4.46 4.86 -14.85
N GLU A 107 4.69 4.78 -16.17
CA GLU A 107 3.79 5.35 -17.18
C GLU A 107 2.40 4.70 -17.15
N ASN A 108 2.32 3.38 -17.04
CA ASN A 108 1.05 2.66 -16.89
C ASN A 108 0.28 3.10 -15.65
N LEU A 109 0.98 3.30 -14.52
CA LEU A 109 0.35 3.77 -13.31
C LEU A 109 -0.13 5.23 -13.43
N ILE A 110 0.65 6.09 -14.08
CA ILE A 110 0.25 7.47 -14.39
C ILE A 110 -1.01 7.48 -15.27
N MET A 111 -1.08 6.62 -16.29
CA MET A 111 -2.28 6.50 -17.13
C MET A 111 -3.49 6.05 -16.32
N LYS A 112 -3.35 5.01 -15.49
CA LYS A 112 -4.44 4.56 -14.61
C LYS A 112 -4.90 5.64 -13.64
N LEU A 113 -3.98 6.40 -13.06
CA LEU A 113 -4.32 7.53 -12.19
C LEU A 113 -5.05 8.63 -12.97
N ALA A 114 -4.57 8.94 -14.18
CA ALA A 114 -5.21 9.91 -15.05
C ALA A 114 -6.66 9.52 -15.38
N GLU A 115 -6.90 8.24 -15.71
CA GLU A 115 -8.24 7.69 -15.93
C GLU A 115 -9.11 7.76 -14.66
N ASN A 116 -8.58 7.31 -13.53
CA ASN A 116 -9.32 7.24 -12.26
C ASN A 116 -9.74 8.63 -11.75
N TYR A 117 -8.85 9.63 -11.89
CA TYR A 117 -9.11 11.00 -11.46
C TYR A 117 -9.66 11.91 -12.58
N LYS A 118 -9.97 11.34 -13.76
CA LYS A 118 -10.47 12.07 -14.94
C LYS A 118 -9.60 13.29 -15.32
N MET A 119 -8.28 13.13 -15.24
CA MET A 119 -7.29 14.14 -15.62
C MET A 119 -6.44 13.66 -16.79
N THR A 120 -5.66 14.56 -17.40
CA THR A 120 -4.70 14.15 -18.44
C THR A 120 -3.47 13.47 -17.83
N PRO A 121 -2.79 12.55 -18.55
CA PRO A 121 -1.56 11.92 -18.06
C PRO A 121 -0.46 12.94 -17.76
N GLU A 122 -0.42 14.05 -18.49
CA GLU A 122 0.51 15.16 -18.23
C GLU A 122 0.21 15.85 -16.89
N GLN A 123 -1.06 16.11 -16.57
CA GLN A 123 -1.46 16.67 -15.27
C GLN A 123 -1.20 15.71 -14.12
N ALA A 124 -1.45 14.42 -14.31
CA ALA A 124 -1.13 13.39 -13.32
C ALA A 124 0.38 13.35 -13.04
N LYS A 125 1.20 13.34 -14.10
CA LYS A 125 2.66 13.36 -13.97
C LYS A 125 3.17 14.63 -13.26
N ASP A 126 2.64 15.80 -13.62
CA ASP A 126 3.01 17.08 -13.01
C ASP A 126 2.64 17.12 -11.52
N ALA A 127 1.46 16.62 -11.13
CA ALA A 127 1.04 16.51 -9.74
C ALA A 127 1.96 15.58 -8.92
N LEU A 128 2.42 14.48 -9.52
CA LEU A 128 3.34 13.54 -8.89
C LEU A 128 4.76 14.12 -8.76
N GLN A 129 5.23 14.87 -9.77
CA GLN A 129 6.49 15.60 -9.70
C GLN A 129 6.45 16.69 -8.63
N LYS A 130 5.38 17.49 -8.59
CA LYS A 130 5.22 18.58 -7.60
C LYS A 130 5.10 18.09 -6.17
N SER A 131 4.51 16.92 -5.96
CA SER A 131 4.41 16.32 -4.63
C SER A 131 5.71 15.63 -4.16
N GLY A 132 6.69 15.43 -5.04
CA GLY A 132 7.94 14.72 -4.73
C GLY A 132 7.76 13.21 -4.50
N LYS A 133 6.54 12.68 -4.71
CA LYS A 133 6.16 11.30 -4.37
C LYS A 133 6.49 10.27 -5.45
N ILE A 134 7.39 10.61 -6.38
CA ILE A 134 7.79 9.68 -7.45
C ILE A 134 8.49 8.46 -6.85
N SER A 135 9.30 8.66 -5.81
CA SER A 135 9.95 7.56 -5.09
C SER A 135 8.90 6.66 -4.41
N ASP A 136 7.93 7.25 -3.71
CA ASP A 136 6.83 6.50 -3.09
C ASP A 136 6.03 5.68 -4.10
N ILE A 137 5.83 6.20 -5.31
CA ILE A 137 5.15 5.46 -6.38
C ILE A 137 5.96 4.26 -6.82
N ARG A 138 7.27 4.43 -7.01
CA ARG A 138 8.13 3.31 -7.38
C ARG A 138 8.13 2.25 -6.30
N GLU A 139 8.22 2.64 -5.02
CA GLU A 139 8.09 1.71 -3.90
C GLU A 139 6.74 0.99 -3.92
N SER A 140 5.64 1.73 -4.15
CA SER A 140 4.30 1.15 -4.24
C SER A 140 4.16 0.14 -5.38
N ILE A 141 4.73 0.45 -6.55
CA ILE A 141 4.73 -0.46 -7.71
C ILE A 141 5.55 -1.71 -7.39
N LEU A 142 6.73 -1.52 -6.79
CA LEU A 142 7.60 -2.63 -6.43
C LEU A 142 6.93 -3.56 -5.41
N GLU A 143 6.33 -2.98 -4.37
CA GLU A 143 5.58 -3.72 -3.36
C GLU A 143 4.43 -4.51 -4.01
N GLU A 144 3.64 -3.88 -4.88
CA GLU A 144 2.52 -4.57 -5.55
C GLU A 144 3.01 -5.74 -6.41
N LYS A 145 4.11 -5.57 -7.16
CA LYS A 145 4.72 -6.66 -7.94
C LYS A 145 5.17 -7.82 -7.06
N ILE A 146 5.79 -7.53 -5.92
CA ILE A 146 6.24 -8.57 -4.98
C ILE A 146 5.03 -9.26 -4.34
N LEU A 147 4.00 -8.54 -3.97
CA LEU A 147 2.77 -9.11 -3.43
C LEU A 147 2.06 -10.01 -4.45
N ASP A 148 1.98 -9.60 -5.72
CA ASP A 148 1.40 -10.40 -6.80
C ASP A 148 2.22 -11.68 -7.03
N PHE A 149 3.53 -11.54 -7.08
CA PHE A 149 4.46 -12.66 -7.18
C PHE A 149 4.33 -13.64 -6.01
N LEU A 150 4.30 -13.13 -4.78
CA LEU A 150 4.09 -13.92 -3.58
C LEU A 150 2.71 -14.58 -3.59
N SER A 151 1.67 -13.87 -4.02
CA SER A 151 0.31 -14.42 -4.14
C SER A 151 0.23 -15.55 -5.18
N SER A 152 0.99 -15.43 -6.28
CA SER A 152 1.08 -16.46 -7.32
C SER A 152 1.85 -17.71 -6.85
N LYS A 153 2.91 -17.54 -6.05
CA LYS A 153 3.67 -18.67 -5.45
C LYS A 153 3.05 -19.22 -4.17
N ALA A 154 2.26 -18.42 -3.44
CA ALA A 154 1.64 -18.83 -2.19
C ALA A 154 0.51 -19.82 -2.45
N LYS A 155 0.53 -20.95 -1.73
CA LYS A 155 -0.62 -21.84 -1.67
C LYS A 155 -1.73 -21.11 -0.92
N VAL A 156 -2.69 -20.53 -1.65
CA VAL A 156 -3.90 -19.95 -1.06
C VAL A 156 -4.71 -21.08 -0.42
N ILE A 157 -4.59 -21.22 0.90
CA ILE A 157 -5.46 -22.09 1.68
C ILE A 157 -6.74 -21.28 1.94
N GLU A 158 -7.69 -21.33 1.02
CA GLU A 158 -9.00 -20.70 1.23
C GLU A 158 -9.67 -21.35 2.44
N LYS A 159 -9.62 -20.67 3.59
CA LYS A 159 -10.52 -20.99 4.70
C LYS A 159 -11.91 -20.52 4.29
N LYS A 160 -12.70 -21.42 3.68
CA LYS A 160 -14.15 -21.29 3.60
C LYS A 160 -14.67 -21.03 5.02
N LYS A 161 -15.26 -19.85 5.23
CA LYS A 161 -16.10 -19.56 6.38
C LYS A 161 -17.55 -19.73 5.96
#